data_AF-B6QSA5-F1
#
_entry.id   AF-B6QSA5-F1
#
_cell.length_a   1.000
_cell.length_b   1.000
_cell.length_c   1.000
_cell.angle_alpha   90.00
_cell.angle_beta   90.00
_cell.angle_gamma   90.00
#
_symmetry.space_group_name_H-M   'P 1'
#
loop_
_entity.id
_entity.type
_entity.pdbx_description
1 polymer ?
#
loop_
_entity_poly.entity_id
_entity_poly.type
_entity_poly.pdbx_seq_one_letter_code
_entity_poly.pdbx_strand_id
1 'polypeptide(L)'
;MSRIDEVNRTTPTLSCLALDNNLHTSLFQLRQEAYTLKQWIAEENEDPQGPISQEKKVDEMNVPELEKECEFLRSRLQQIYTHKLQVNSKWEKGMESLSLHDLRAKASGLVGAKFTIGAGNASEEVLRNRQTR
;
A
#
# COMPACT_ATOMS: atom_id res chain seq x y z
N MET A 1 42.14 39.02 43.63
CA MET A 1 42.39 38.62 42.22
C MET A 1 41.78 37.23 42.08
N SER A 2 40.53 37.12 41.61
CA SER A 2 40.13 36.84 40.20
C SER A 2 40.38 35.36 39.84
N ARG A 3 39.52 34.54 39.24
CA ARG A 3 38.14 34.56 38.67
C ARG A 3 37.73 33.06 38.58
N ILE A 4 36.47 32.66 38.85
CA ILE A 4 35.49 32.10 37.87
C ILE A 4 36.17 31.16 36.84
N ASP A 5 35.88 29.85 36.76
CA ASP A 5 34.70 29.20 36.16
C ASP A 5 34.71 27.73 36.64
N GLU A 6 33.73 27.18 37.35
CA GLU A 6 32.35 26.88 36.98
C GLU A 6 32.20 26.16 35.63
N VAL A 7 31.51 25.02 35.68
CA VAL A 7 30.83 24.35 34.58
C VAL A 7 31.71 23.60 33.57
N ASN A 8 31.86 22.29 33.77
CA ASN A 8 31.70 21.39 32.63
C ASN A 8 30.68 20.30 32.94
N ARG A 9 29.43 20.75 32.73
CA ARG A 9 28.20 20.00 32.51
C ARG A 9 28.42 18.58 32.01
N THR A 10 27.87 17.66 32.80
CA THR A 10 27.09 16.52 32.33
C THR A 10 26.36 16.78 31.00
N THR A 11 26.61 15.91 30.03
CA THR A 11 25.69 15.27 29.05
C THR A 11 26.37 15.11 27.68
N PRO A 12 26.08 14.00 26.98
CA PRO A 12 24.90 13.98 26.13
C PRO A 12 24.05 12.73 26.37
N THR A 13 22.95 12.88 27.10
CA THR A 13 21.81 11.96 27.00
C THR A 13 20.87 12.53 25.95
N LEU A 14 21.30 12.50 24.69
CA LEU A 14 20.53 12.99 23.54
C LEU A 14 20.46 11.96 22.39
N SER A 15 20.83 10.70 22.61
CA SER A 15 20.81 9.68 21.55
C SER A 15 19.53 8.85 21.49
N CYS A 16 18.77 8.68 22.58
CA CYS A 16 17.59 7.83 22.58
C CYS A 16 16.34 8.52 21.98
N LEU A 17 16.06 9.77 22.37
CA LEU A 17 14.84 10.48 21.93
C LEU A 17 14.81 10.78 20.42
N ALA A 18 15.97 10.95 19.77
CA ALA A 18 16.03 11.20 18.33
C ALA A 18 15.80 9.93 17.50
N LEU A 19 16.19 8.75 18.01
CA LEU A 19 15.91 7.46 17.37
C LEU A 19 14.43 7.11 17.47
N ASP A 20 13.81 7.35 18.63
CA ASP A 20 12.40 7.07 18.86
C ASP A 20 11.48 7.96 17.99
N ASN A 21 11.82 9.24 17.82
CA ASN A 21 11.06 10.15 16.95
C ASN A 21 11.15 9.74 15.46
N ASN A 22 12.32 9.30 15.00
CA ASN A 22 12.50 8.82 13.62
C ASN A 22 11.76 7.50 13.37
N LEU A 23 11.79 6.58 14.34
CA LEU A 23 11.08 5.30 14.26
C LEU A 23 9.55 5.49 14.29
N HIS A 24 9.05 6.37 15.16
CA HIS A 24 7.62 6.70 15.22
C HIS A 24 7.11 7.34 13.93
N THR A 25 7.90 8.24 13.34
CA THR A 25 7.56 8.88 12.06
C THR A 25 7.51 7.84 10.93
N SER A 26 8.49 6.93 10.88
CA SER A 26 8.53 5.84 9.90
C SER A 26 7.36 4.87 10.06
N LEU A 27 7.05 4.45 11.29
CA LEU A 27 5.94 3.54 11.58
C LEU A 27 4.59 4.13 11.16
N PHE A 28 4.36 5.42 11.48
CA PHE A 28 3.14 6.11 11.08
C PHE A 28 3.01 6.22 9.57
N GLN A 29 4.09 6.57 8.87
CA GLN A 29 4.12 6.66 7.40
C GLN A 29 3.80 5.32 6.75
N LEU A 30 4.41 4.23 7.21
CA LEU A 30 4.17 2.88 6.68
C LEU A 30 2.72 2.44 6.89
N ARG A 31 2.11 2.76 8.04
CA ARG A 31 0.68 2.45 8.28
C ARG A 31 -0.23 3.23 7.34
N GLN A 32 0.00 4.53 7.19
CA GLN A 32 -0.76 5.35 6.24
C GLN A 32 -0.64 4.81 4.81
N GLU A 33 0.57 4.39 4.44
CA GLU A 33 0.80 3.80 3.14
C GLU A 33 0.02 2.49 2.97
N ALA A 34 0.11 1.56 3.92
CA ALA A 34 -0.64 0.31 3.89
C ALA A 34 -2.14 0.57 3.75
N TYR A 35 -2.71 1.49 4.54
CA TYR A 35 -4.12 1.86 4.43
C TYR A 35 -4.48 2.43 3.05
N THR A 36 -3.62 3.30 2.50
CA THR A 36 -3.82 3.89 1.17
C THR A 36 -3.83 2.80 0.09
N LEU A 37 -2.87 1.88 0.12
CA LEU A 37 -2.79 0.79 -0.85
C LEU A 37 -4.00 -0.14 -0.75
N LYS A 38 -4.39 -0.51 0.48
CA LYS A 38 -5.61 -1.31 0.72
C LYS A 38 -6.86 -0.64 0.18
N GLN A 39 -6.99 0.67 0.40
CA GLN A 39 -8.11 1.43 -0.14
C GLN A 39 -8.16 1.35 -1.67
N TRP A 40 -7.01 1.51 -2.34
CA TRP A 40 -6.97 1.43 -3.81
C TRP A 40 -7.32 0.04 -4.33
N ILE A 41 -6.94 -1.03 -3.63
CA ILE A 41 -7.33 -2.40 -4.01
C ILE A 41 -8.85 -2.56 -3.86
N ALA A 42 -9.43 -2.05 -2.77
CA ALA A 42 -10.86 -2.10 -2.55
C ALA A 42 -11.67 -1.29 -3.60
N GLU A 43 -11.15 -0.15 -4.05
CA GLU A 43 -11.74 0.66 -5.14
C GLU A 43 -11.80 -0.11 -6.46
N GLU A 44 -10.86 -1.03 -6.68
CA GLU A 44 -10.85 -1.94 -7.83
C GLU A 44 -11.76 -3.18 -7.62
N ASN A 45 -12.52 -3.23 -6.53
CA ASN A 45 -13.40 -4.34 -6.13
C ASN A 45 -12.64 -5.66 -5.86
N GLU A 46 -11.38 -5.55 -5.44
CA GLU A 46 -10.51 -6.66 -5.10
C GLU A 46 -10.36 -6.81 -3.58
N ASP A 47 -9.89 -7.97 -3.13
CA ASP A 47 -9.62 -8.21 -1.71
C ASP A 47 -8.40 -7.39 -1.24
N PRO A 48 -8.56 -6.43 -0.31
CA PRO A 48 -7.47 -5.60 0.18
C PRO A 48 -6.60 -6.30 1.24
N GLN A 49 -6.82 -7.58 1.53
CA GLN A 49 -6.00 -8.31 2.50
C GLN A 49 -4.67 -8.76 1.86
N GLY A 50 -3.56 -8.28 2.41
CA GLY A 50 -2.25 -8.90 2.23
C GLY A 50 -2.01 -10.06 3.20
N PRO A 51 -0.90 -10.80 3.05
CA PRO A 51 -0.65 -12.03 3.78
C PRO A 51 -0.57 -11.82 5.30
N ILE A 52 -0.07 -10.66 5.75
CA ILE A 52 0.03 -10.38 7.19
C ILE A 52 -1.31 -9.87 7.70
N SER A 53 -2.05 -9.13 6.88
CA SER A 53 -3.36 -8.60 7.24
C SER A 53 -4.47 -9.64 7.43
N GLN A 54 -4.26 -10.87 6.93
CA GLN A 54 -5.15 -12.00 7.19
C GLN A 54 -5.16 -12.41 8.67
N GLU A 55 -4.05 -12.18 9.37
CA GLU A 55 -3.86 -12.65 10.75
C GLU A 55 -3.72 -11.50 11.75
N LYS A 56 -3.37 -10.30 11.27
CA LYS A 56 -2.96 -9.18 12.13
C LYS A 56 -3.43 -7.82 11.60
N LYS A 57 -3.92 -6.94 12.47
CA LYS A 57 -4.32 -5.58 12.04
C LYS A 57 -3.09 -4.73 11.72
N VAL A 58 -3.22 -3.81 10.77
CA VAL A 58 -2.15 -2.86 10.37
C VAL A 58 -1.63 -2.06 11.58
N ASP A 59 -2.50 -1.66 12.51
CA ASP A 59 -2.11 -0.93 13.72
C ASP A 59 -1.29 -1.76 14.72
N GLU A 60 -1.32 -3.08 14.60
CA GLU A 60 -0.60 -4.03 15.46
C GLU A 60 0.73 -4.47 14.83
N MET A 61 0.94 -4.18 13.54
CA MET A 61 2.15 -4.56 12.82
C MET A 61 3.37 -3.73 13.26
N ASN A 62 4.52 -4.40 13.31
CA ASN A 62 5.84 -3.77 13.47
C ASN A 62 6.38 -3.26 12.12
N VAL A 63 7.48 -2.52 12.14
CA VAL A 63 8.07 -1.91 10.93
C VAL A 63 8.38 -2.96 9.85
N PRO A 64 9.13 -4.05 10.11
CA PRO A 64 9.40 -5.07 9.08
C PRO A 64 8.14 -5.75 8.52
N GLU A 65 7.11 -5.97 9.33
CA GLU A 65 5.83 -6.50 8.88
C GLU A 65 5.12 -5.50 7.95
N LEU A 66 5.08 -4.22 8.32
CA LEU A 66 4.46 -3.19 7.49
C LEU A 66 5.19 -3.01 6.15
N GLU A 67 6.52 -3.03 6.14
CA GLU A 67 7.31 -2.94 4.91
C GLU A 67 6.94 -4.08 3.93
N LYS A 68 6.89 -5.32 4.44
CA LYS A 68 6.49 -6.49 3.65
C LYS A 68 5.04 -6.40 3.18
N GLU A 69 4.15 -5.95 4.04
CA GLU A 69 2.74 -5.78 3.70
C GLU A 69 2.57 -4.71 2.61
N CYS A 70 3.23 -3.55 2.73
CA CYS A 70 3.23 -2.52 1.70
C CYS A 70 3.81 -3.02 0.37
N GLU A 71 4.93 -3.75 0.40
CA GLU A 71 5.54 -4.33 -0.81
C GLU A 71 4.57 -5.28 -1.52
N PHE A 72 3.91 -6.16 -0.76
CA PHE A 72 2.89 -7.07 -1.29
C PHE A 72 1.73 -6.29 -1.93
N LEU A 73 1.16 -5.32 -1.21
CA LEU A 73 0.01 -4.54 -1.68
C LEU A 73 0.37 -3.71 -2.92
N ARG A 74 1.58 -3.12 -2.98
CA ARG A 74 2.08 -2.41 -4.17
C ARG A 74 2.18 -3.35 -5.37
N SER A 75 2.77 -4.53 -5.18
CA SER A 75 2.89 -5.54 -6.24
C SER A 75 1.52 -5.97 -6.75
N ARG A 76 0.58 -6.22 -5.83
CA ARG A 76 -0.81 -6.58 -6.17
C ARG A 76 -1.51 -5.50 -6.99
N LEU A 77 -1.40 -4.23 -6.58
CA LEU A 77 -1.97 -3.11 -7.34
C LEU A 77 -1.33 -2.97 -8.73
N GLN A 78 -0.01 -3.15 -8.84
CA GLN A 78 0.68 -3.12 -10.13
C GLN A 78 0.12 -4.19 -11.08
N GLN A 79 -0.12 -5.41 -10.57
CA GLN A 79 -0.75 -6.48 -11.35
C GLN A 79 -2.18 -6.12 -11.77
N ILE A 80 -2.99 -5.58 -10.85
CA ILE A 80 -4.38 -5.18 -11.12
C ILE A 80 -4.41 -4.13 -12.24
N TYR A 81 -3.63 -3.04 -12.11
CA TYR A 81 -3.63 -1.97 -13.11
C TYR A 81 -3.04 -2.42 -14.44
N THR A 82 -1.98 -3.22 -14.43
CA THR A 82 -1.40 -3.79 -15.65
C THR A 82 -2.43 -4.63 -16.39
N HIS A 83 -3.09 -5.57 -15.69
CA HIS A 83 -4.12 -6.42 -16.29
C HIS A 83 -5.30 -5.59 -16.81
N LYS A 84 -5.77 -4.61 -16.05
CA LYS A 84 -6.85 -3.69 -16.44
C LYS A 84 -6.50 -2.94 -17.72
N LEU A 85 -5.29 -2.41 -17.83
CA LEU A 85 -4.79 -1.74 -19.03
C LEU A 85 -4.67 -2.70 -20.22
N GLN A 86 -4.19 -3.92 -20.01
CA GLN A 86 -4.05 -4.94 -21.06
C GLN A 86 -5.41 -5.35 -21.63
N VAL A 87 -6.38 -5.69 -20.78
CA VAL A 87 -7.74 -6.11 -21.20
C VAL A 87 -8.46 -4.99 -21.96
N ASN A 88 -8.23 -3.73 -21.58
CA ASN A 88 -8.80 -2.58 -22.27
C ASN A 88 -7.97 -2.09 -23.48
N SER A 89 -6.92 -2.84 -23.89
CA SER A 89 -6.03 -2.48 -25.00
C SER A 89 -5.40 -1.08 -24.86
N LYS A 90 -5.11 -0.67 -23.62
CA LYS A 90 -4.42 0.57 -23.24
C LYS A 90 -2.99 0.35 -22.77
N TRP A 91 -2.53 -0.90 -22.76
CA TRP A 91 -1.15 -1.24 -22.44
C TRP A 91 -0.22 -0.85 -23.60
N GLU A 92 0.83 -0.08 -23.30
CA GLU A 92 1.85 0.34 -24.26
C GLU A 92 3.23 -0.12 -23.81
N LYS A 93 4.14 -0.29 -24.78
CA LYS A 93 5.54 -0.64 -24.50
C LYS A 93 6.19 0.45 -23.65
N GLY A 94 6.83 0.07 -22.55
CA GLY A 94 7.45 1.00 -21.61
C GLY A 94 6.56 1.38 -20.44
N MET A 95 5.31 0.88 -20.37
CA MET A 95 4.47 1.05 -19.18
C MET A 95 4.96 0.19 -18.00
N GLU A 96 5.81 -0.80 -18.23
CA GLU A 96 6.42 -1.66 -17.21
C GLU A 96 7.23 -0.86 -16.17
N SER A 97 7.78 0.29 -16.57
CA SER A 97 8.62 1.15 -15.72
C SER A 97 7.86 2.31 -15.08
N LEU A 98 6.55 2.40 -15.28
CA LEU A 98 5.74 3.47 -14.69
C LEU A 98 5.62 3.29 -13.17
N SER A 99 5.53 4.42 -12.48
CA SER A 99 5.19 4.40 -11.06
C SER A 99 3.78 3.85 -10.85
N LEU A 100 3.52 3.32 -9.66
CA LEU A 100 2.18 2.79 -9.33
C LEU A 100 1.09 3.87 -9.46
N HIS A 101 1.43 5.11 -9.12
CA HIS A 101 0.52 6.24 -9.24
C HIS A 101 0.18 6.55 -10.71
N ASP A 102 1.17 6.49 -11.61
CA ASP A 102 0.94 6.72 -13.04
C ASP A 102 0.14 5.58 -13.68
N LEU A 103 0.39 4.34 -13.27
CA LEU A 103 -0.41 3.18 -13.67
C LEU A 103 -1.86 3.33 -13.24
N ARG A 104 -2.09 3.75 -11.99
CA ARG A 104 -3.44 4.06 -11.49
C ARG A 104 -4.12 5.15 -12.30
N ALA A 105 -3.42 6.25 -12.59
CA ALA A 105 -3.96 7.36 -13.37
C ALA A 105 -4.37 6.90 -14.77
N LYS A 106 -3.56 6.07 -15.43
CA LYS A 106 -3.87 5.50 -16.74
C LYS A 106 -5.01 4.48 -16.69
N ALA A 107 -5.11 3.71 -15.61
CA ALA A 107 -6.16 2.72 -15.40
C ALA A 107 -7.50 3.34 -14.96
N SER A 108 -7.47 4.60 -14.51
CA SER A 108 -8.64 5.34 -14.04
C SER A 108 -9.71 5.46 -15.14
N GLY A 109 -10.97 5.21 -14.77
CA GLY A 109 -12.10 5.27 -15.69
C GLY A 109 -12.22 4.09 -16.65
N LEU A 110 -11.27 3.13 -16.66
CA LEU A 110 -11.42 1.89 -17.40
C LEU A 110 -12.30 0.91 -16.61
N VAL A 111 -13.07 0.09 -17.32
CA VAL A 111 -13.86 -0.97 -16.68
C VAL A 111 -12.88 -2.03 -16.16
N GLY A 112 -12.93 -2.29 -14.85
CA GLY A 112 -12.18 -3.38 -14.25
C GLY A 112 -12.74 -4.72 -14.70
N ALA A 113 -11.89 -5.61 -15.21
CA ALA A 113 -12.21 -7.02 -15.25
C ALA A 113 -12.10 -7.56 -13.82
N LYS A 114 -13.17 -8.12 -13.26
CA LYS A 114 -13.13 -8.76 -11.93
C LYS A 114 -11.99 -9.79 -11.93
N PHE A 115 -11.03 -9.67 -11.01
CA PHE A 115 -10.02 -10.70 -10.79
C PHE A 115 -10.71 -11.77 -9.93
N THR A 116 -11.47 -12.67 -10.55
CA THR A 116 -12.01 -13.83 -9.83
C THR A 116 -10.84 -14.76 -9.51
N ILE A 117 -10.31 -14.66 -8.29
CA ILE A 117 -9.51 -15.74 -7.70
C ILE A 117 -10.47 -16.90 -7.48
N GLY A 118 -10.52 -17.81 -8.43
CA GLY A 118 -11.41 -18.97 -8.42
C GLY A 118 -11.75 -19.39 -9.85
N ALA A 119 -11.08 -20.44 -10.32
CA ALA A 119 -11.46 -21.12 -11.55
C ALA A 119 -12.94 -21.55 -11.49
N GLY A 120 -13.70 -21.25 -12.54
CA GLY A 120 -15.04 -21.83 -12.73
C GLY A 120 -16.07 -20.87 -13.32
N ASN A 121 -16.22 -20.94 -14.64
CA ASN A 121 -17.44 -20.75 -15.44
C ASN A 121 -18.73 -20.45 -14.66
N ALA A 122 -18.92 -19.21 -14.18
CA ALA A 122 -20.20 -18.77 -13.63
C ALA A 122 -20.32 -17.24 -13.65
N SER A 123 -20.53 -16.62 -14.83
CA SER A 123 -20.91 -15.20 -14.85
C SER A 123 -21.68 -14.69 -16.07
N GLU A 124 -22.32 -15.55 -16.86
CA GLU A 124 -23.46 -15.07 -17.68
C GLU A 124 -24.76 -14.99 -16.86
N GLU A 125 -24.96 -15.93 -15.92
CA GLU A 125 -26.20 -16.01 -15.13
C GLU A 125 -26.34 -14.86 -14.11
N VAL A 126 -25.22 -14.42 -13.52
CA VAL A 126 -25.20 -13.31 -12.55
C VAL A 126 -25.44 -11.95 -13.22
N LEU A 127 -25.02 -11.78 -14.50
CA LEU A 127 -25.28 -10.56 -15.26
C LEU A 127 -26.75 -10.45 -15.69
N ARG A 128 -27.41 -11.55 -16.05
CA ARG A 128 -28.85 -11.55 -16.39
C ARG A 128 -29.73 -11.16 -15.20
N ASN A 129 -29.38 -11.58 -13.98
CA ASN A 129 -30.15 -11.29 -12.78
C ASN A 129 -30.07 -9.82 -12.30
N ARG A 130 -29.20 -8.99 -12.89
CA ARG A 130 -29.15 -7.54 -12.62
C ARG A 130 -29.96 -6.70 -13.61
N GLN A 131 -30.29 -7.23 -14.79
CA GLN A 131 -31.03 -6.49 -15.82
C GLN A 131 -32.56 -6.62 -15.70
N THR A 132 -33.06 -7.44 -14.77
CA THR A 132 -34.49 -7.75 -14.60
C THR A 132 -35.11 -7.19 -13.32
N ARG A 133 -34.55 -6.11 -12.75
CA ARG A 133 -35.23 -5.33 -11.70
C ARG A 133 -35.56 -3.93 -12.18
#